data_AF-A0A2R5GZ70-F1
#
_entry.id   AF-A0A2R5GZ70-F1
#
_cell.length_a   1.000
_cell.length_b   1.000
_cell.length_c   1.000
_cell.angle_alpha   90.00
_cell.angle_beta   90.00
_cell.angle_gamma   90.00
#
_symmetry.space_group_name_H-M   'P 1'
#
loop_
_entity.id
_entity.type
_entity.pdbx_description
1 polymer ?
#
loop_
_entity_poly.entity_id
_entity_poly.type
_entity_poly.pdbx_seq_one_letter_code
_entity_poly.pdbx_strand_id
1 'polypeptide(L)'
;MLAVEIALSVARFYNRPDPGRQKSQRICGIVHYQTIVRRGEGAAACLRHDGRPQTPEKLRKFRNSNVEAGKRVTHWGAADDIEELRARLADTRLGARSSCSEGTFADALPKRDPGSLAEYIQDRKESIYKTNRTEPLGKPYVRGHDYSSLGEPKLLAKGANDESAKDLIYAPQVEGKDLAPEDAAELRRRYKLSHNSFEPGEQRQRNYNWKSINPKNHRFGSVDMGPKDEGVAYCLKESAQTEITNVAVANHRAITSDALGKPKYRGNVDSASIRKLEERQTMRRLNPEEVVTAQDCIQGSYTLEQQLPDEGLGRATRPGWRNDTSSDRRFGAPTVRTDIPAPTVRSVSDAQNYGDDTDAAKLLYPSRFVAEGVDDSDYVDPIDREDIRDVMARIGYEYTDDEFERIFRRAASLAGVSDLDVASSVNQPIVSIQGFLSVANERFRALDLGTEPAWWDDA
;
A
#
# COMPACT_ATOMS: atom_id res chain seq x y z
N MET A 1 -1.02 -83.48 4.44
CA MET A 1 -0.17 -83.79 5.61
C MET A 1 -0.68 -83.00 6.80
N LEU A 2 -1.03 -83.73 7.86
CA LEU A 2 -1.14 -83.27 9.26
C LEU A 2 -2.11 -82.13 9.59
N ALA A 3 -3.42 -82.31 9.30
CA ALA A 3 -4.49 -81.59 10.02
C ALA A 3 -5.92 -82.17 9.82
N VAL A 4 -6.09 -83.46 9.48
CA VAL A 4 -7.43 -84.10 9.40
C VAL A 4 -7.48 -85.43 10.18
N GLU A 5 -6.43 -85.75 10.93
CA GLU A 5 -6.25 -87.04 11.62
C GLU A 5 -6.83 -87.10 13.05
N ILE A 6 -7.61 -86.09 13.49
CA ILE A 6 -8.11 -86.02 14.87
C ILE A 6 -9.63 -86.31 14.97
N ALA A 7 -10.39 -86.31 13.86
CA ALA A 7 -11.85 -86.50 13.90
C ALA A 7 -12.35 -87.95 13.69
N LEU A 8 -11.46 -88.91 13.39
CA LEU A 8 -11.83 -90.31 13.09
C LEU A 8 -11.54 -91.32 14.22
N SER A 9 -11.04 -90.88 15.38
CA SER A 9 -10.73 -91.78 16.51
C SER A 9 -11.90 -92.02 17.49
N VAL A 10 -13.02 -91.29 17.36
CA VAL A 10 -14.13 -91.34 18.34
C VAL A 10 -15.33 -92.21 17.91
N ALA A 11 -15.42 -92.62 16.63
CA ALA A 11 -16.53 -93.42 16.11
C ALA A 11 -16.29 -94.95 16.11
N ARG A 12 -15.32 -95.45 16.90
CA ARG A 12 -15.00 -96.90 17.01
C ARG A 12 -15.53 -97.60 18.27
N PHE A 13 -16.37 -96.95 19.09
CA PHE A 13 -16.70 -97.48 20.42
C PHE A 13 -18.16 -97.89 20.69
N TYR A 14 -19.07 -97.84 19.71
CA TYR A 14 -20.44 -98.32 19.90
C TYR A 14 -20.87 -99.27 18.79
N ASN A 15 -20.50 -100.53 18.95
CA ASN A 15 -21.26 -101.70 18.46
C ASN A 15 -20.74 -102.94 19.20
N ARG A 16 -21.30 -103.19 20.40
CA ARG A 16 -21.15 -104.47 21.11
C ARG A 16 -22.16 -105.46 20.52
N PRO A 17 -21.77 -106.67 20.10
CA PRO A 17 -22.68 -107.79 19.92
C PRO A 17 -22.65 -108.73 21.14
N ASP A 18 -23.83 -109.23 21.50
CA ASP A 18 -24.13 -110.13 22.62
C ASP A 18 -23.28 -111.42 22.66
N PRO A 19 -22.95 -111.95 23.86
CA PRO A 19 -22.32 -113.24 24.00
C PRO A 19 -23.38 -114.33 24.20
N GLY A 20 -23.73 -115.08 23.14
CA GLY A 20 -24.56 -116.27 23.34
C GLY A 20 -25.20 -116.90 22.11
N ARG A 21 -24.42 -117.58 21.24
CA ARG A 21 -24.87 -118.84 20.63
C ARG A 21 -23.73 -119.61 19.95
N GLN A 22 -23.75 -120.92 20.19
CA GLN A 22 -22.78 -121.91 19.79
C GLN A 22 -22.71 -122.17 18.27
N LYS A 23 -21.50 -122.55 17.84
CA LYS A 23 -21.11 -123.56 16.84
C LYS A 23 -21.93 -123.65 15.54
N SER A 24 -21.26 -123.32 14.44
CA SER A 24 -21.33 -124.07 13.18
C SER A 24 -20.05 -123.83 12.38
N GLN A 25 -19.12 -124.78 12.43
CA GLN A 25 -18.00 -124.85 11.49
C GLN A 25 -18.59 -125.08 10.08
N ARG A 26 -18.48 -124.08 9.19
CA ARG A 26 -18.62 -124.35 7.75
C ARG A 26 -17.30 -124.95 7.27
N ILE A 27 -17.33 -126.25 7.04
CA ILE A 27 -16.25 -127.04 6.42
C ILE A 27 -15.98 -126.44 5.04
N CYS A 28 -14.73 -126.02 4.78
CA CYS A 28 -14.29 -125.37 3.55
C CYS A 28 -14.22 -126.31 2.32
N GLY A 29 -14.89 -127.47 2.38
CA GLY A 29 -14.77 -128.56 1.40
C GLY A 29 -16.00 -128.80 0.53
N ILE A 30 -17.07 -128.01 0.66
CA ILE A 30 -18.28 -128.16 -0.17
C ILE A 30 -18.38 -126.98 -1.13
N VAL A 31 -17.97 -127.20 -2.38
CA VAL A 31 -18.23 -126.27 -3.48
C VAL A 31 -19.74 -126.27 -3.75
N HIS A 32 -20.39 -125.14 -3.45
CA HIS A 32 -21.79 -124.95 -3.79
C HIS A 32 -21.89 -124.70 -5.31
N TYR A 33 -22.57 -125.58 -6.02
CA TYR A 33 -22.93 -125.40 -7.43
C TYR A 33 -24.03 -124.35 -7.52
N GLN A 34 -23.66 -123.09 -7.77
CA GLN A 34 -24.58 -122.02 -8.15
C GLN A 34 -24.10 -121.38 -9.45
N THR A 35 -25.06 -120.93 -10.25
CA THR A 35 -24.86 -120.22 -11.52
C THR A 35 -23.91 -119.04 -11.33
N ILE A 36 -22.83 -119.00 -12.11
CA ILE A 36 -21.86 -117.90 -12.12
C ILE A 36 -22.54 -116.68 -12.75
N VAL A 37 -22.96 -115.72 -11.93
CA VAL A 37 -23.39 -114.40 -12.41
C VAL A 37 -22.14 -113.64 -12.88
N ARG A 38 -22.17 -113.05 -14.09
CA ARG A 38 -21.08 -112.19 -14.60
C ARG A 38 -20.73 -111.14 -13.55
N ARG A 39 -19.50 -111.20 -13.03
CA ARG A 39 -18.96 -110.16 -12.14
C ARG A 39 -18.41 -109.03 -13.00
N GLY A 40 -18.85 -107.79 -12.74
CA GLY A 40 -18.22 -106.59 -13.31
C GLY A 40 -19.17 -105.43 -13.62
N GLU A 41 -20.47 -105.66 -13.75
CA GLU A 41 -21.44 -104.64 -14.18
C GLU A 41 -22.23 -104.06 -13.00
N GLY A 42 -21.53 -103.60 -11.96
CA GLY A 42 -22.18 -102.92 -10.83
C GLY A 42 -22.66 -101.51 -11.20
N ALA A 43 -23.70 -101.00 -10.53
CA ALA A 43 -24.16 -99.62 -10.71
C ALA A 43 -23.03 -98.58 -10.52
N ALA A 44 -22.06 -98.87 -9.64
CA ALA A 44 -20.87 -98.05 -9.44
C ALA A 44 -19.89 -98.07 -10.63
N ALA A 45 -19.84 -99.15 -11.41
CA ALA A 45 -19.05 -99.22 -12.64
C ALA A 45 -19.71 -98.41 -13.77
N CYS A 46 -21.04 -98.36 -13.83
CA CYS A 46 -21.77 -97.51 -14.80
C CYS A 46 -21.57 -96.00 -14.56
N LEU A 47 -21.28 -95.58 -13.32
CA LEU A 47 -20.99 -94.19 -12.95
C LEU A 47 -19.51 -93.82 -13.09
N ARG A 48 -18.62 -94.80 -13.23
CA ARG A 48 -17.19 -94.60 -13.48
C ARG A 48 -16.96 -94.69 -14.98
N HIS A 49 -17.05 -93.55 -15.65
CA HIS A 49 -16.67 -93.46 -17.05
C HIS A 49 -15.14 -93.44 -17.16
N ASP A 50 -14.56 -94.52 -17.68
CA ASP A 50 -13.15 -94.52 -18.05
C ASP A 50 -12.88 -93.43 -19.10
N GLY A 51 -11.67 -92.89 -19.07
CA GLY A 51 -11.24 -91.80 -19.95
C GLY A 51 -11.46 -92.17 -21.42
N ARG A 52 -12.37 -91.44 -22.08
CA ARG A 52 -12.64 -91.62 -23.51
C ARG A 52 -11.34 -91.35 -24.29
N PRO A 53 -10.98 -92.18 -25.30
CA PRO A 53 -9.81 -91.90 -26.12
C PRO A 53 -9.93 -90.50 -26.72
N GLN A 54 -8.84 -89.73 -26.66
CA GLN A 54 -8.83 -88.37 -27.16
C GLN A 54 -9.02 -88.35 -28.68
N THR A 55 -9.70 -87.30 -29.16
CA THR A 55 -9.86 -87.07 -30.59
C THR A 55 -8.49 -86.80 -31.23
N PRO A 56 -8.14 -87.48 -32.33
CA PRO A 56 -6.92 -87.18 -33.08
C PRO A 56 -6.88 -85.74 -33.58
N GLU A 57 -5.72 -85.08 -33.53
CA GLU A 57 -5.55 -83.65 -33.82
C GLU A 57 -6.06 -83.24 -35.21
N LYS A 58 -5.81 -84.06 -36.24
CA LYS A 58 -6.25 -83.79 -37.63
C LYS A 58 -7.77 -83.73 -37.79
N LEU A 59 -8.50 -84.49 -36.98
CA LEU A 59 -9.97 -84.53 -37.00
C LEU A 59 -10.59 -83.53 -36.01
N ARG A 60 -9.79 -83.00 -35.08
CA ARG A 60 -10.25 -82.12 -34.01
C ARG A 60 -10.90 -80.85 -34.54
N LYS A 61 -10.35 -80.27 -35.62
CA LYS A 61 -10.89 -79.04 -36.25
C LYS A 61 -12.29 -79.17 -36.85
N PHE A 62 -12.69 -80.39 -37.24
CA PHE A 62 -14.01 -80.68 -37.83
C PHE A 62 -15.04 -81.18 -36.81
N ARG A 63 -14.63 -81.48 -35.57
CA ARG A 63 -15.53 -82.03 -34.55
C ARG A 63 -16.06 -80.93 -33.62
N ASN A 64 -17.34 -81.04 -33.27
CA ASN A 64 -17.99 -80.18 -32.28
C ASN A 64 -17.37 -80.26 -30.87
N SER A 65 -16.52 -81.26 -30.61
CA SER A 65 -15.72 -81.34 -29.38
C SER A 65 -14.65 -80.25 -29.26
N ASN A 66 -14.39 -79.47 -30.32
CA ASN A 66 -13.43 -78.36 -30.33
C ASN A 66 -13.97 -77.09 -29.64
N VAL A 67 -15.23 -77.11 -29.17
CA VAL A 67 -15.81 -76.03 -28.37
C VAL A 67 -15.37 -76.23 -26.91
N GLU A 68 -14.13 -75.85 -26.64
CA GLU A 68 -13.57 -75.83 -25.29
C GLU A 68 -13.95 -74.54 -24.57
N ALA A 69 -14.26 -74.62 -23.27
CA ALA A 69 -14.58 -73.44 -22.47
C ALA A 69 -13.39 -72.46 -22.43
N GLY A 70 -13.64 -71.18 -22.70
CA GLY A 70 -12.63 -70.12 -22.64
C GLY A 70 -11.76 -69.95 -23.89
N LYS A 71 -11.92 -70.79 -24.93
CA LYS A 71 -11.23 -70.62 -26.22
C LYS A 71 -12.15 -70.00 -27.27
N ARG A 72 -11.59 -69.15 -28.13
CA ARG A 72 -12.33 -68.61 -29.28
C ARG A 72 -12.59 -69.72 -30.29
N VAL A 73 -13.86 -69.97 -30.60
CA VAL A 73 -14.26 -70.90 -31.66
C VAL A 73 -13.88 -70.29 -33.02
N THR A 74 -13.04 -70.98 -33.78
CA THR A 74 -12.66 -70.62 -35.15
C THR A 74 -13.45 -71.47 -36.16
N HIS A 75 -13.73 -70.91 -37.32
CA HIS A 75 -14.34 -71.66 -38.42
C HIS A 75 -13.39 -72.77 -38.89
N TRP A 76 -13.89 -73.98 -39.15
CA TRP A 76 -13.09 -75.17 -39.46
C TRP A 76 -12.19 -75.00 -40.70
N GLY A 77 -12.64 -74.21 -41.69
CA GLY A 77 -11.86 -73.91 -42.90
C GLY A 77 -10.72 -72.91 -42.72
N ALA A 78 -10.75 -72.10 -41.66
CA ALA A 78 -9.74 -71.07 -41.37
C ALA A 78 -8.92 -71.38 -40.11
N ALA A 79 -9.15 -72.55 -39.49
CA ALA A 79 -8.53 -72.89 -38.21
C ALA A 79 -7.01 -73.02 -38.33
N ASP A 80 -6.52 -73.66 -39.41
CA ASP A 80 -5.09 -73.84 -39.67
C ASP A 80 -4.43 -72.49 -40.02
N ASP A 81 -5.06 -71.70 -40.89
CA ASP A 81 -4.56 -70.38 -41.33
C ASP A 81 -4.46 -69.39 -40.17
N ILE A 82 -5.42 -69.39 -39.24
CA ILE A 82 -5.41 -68.50 -38.07
C ILE A 82 -4.28 -68.88 -37.10
N GLU A 83 -3.93 -70.16 -36.98
CA GLU A 83 -2.83 -70.62 -36.14
C GLU A 83 -1.48 -70.22 -36.74
N GLU A 84 -1.32 -70.33 -38.06
CA GLU A 84 -0.16 -69.82 -38.79
C GLU A 84 -0.04 -68.29 -38.71
N LEU A 85 -1.15 -67.58 -38.89
CA LEU A 85 -1.22 -66.12 -38.73
C LEU A 85 -0.88 -65.68 -37.31
N ARG A 86 -1.33 -66.40 -36.28
CA ARG A 86 -0.96 -66.12 -34.89
C ARG A 86 0.53 -66.31 -34.65
N ALA A 87 1.12 -67.38 -35.18
CA ALA A 87 2.55 -67.61 -35.07
C ALA A 87 3.36 -66.52 -35.78
N ARG A 88 2.90 -66.08 -36.96
CA ARG A 88 3.56 -65.04 -37.76
C ARG A 88 3.38 -63.62 -37.20
N LEU A 89 2.22 -63.33 -36.60
CA LEU A 89 1.87 -62.00 -36.11
C LEU A 89 2.14 -61.81 -34.61
N ALA A 90 2.66 -62.82 -33.91
CA ALA A 90 2.93 -62.76 -32.47
C ALA A 90 3.80 -61.55 -32.06
N ASP A 91 4.78 -61.18 -32.89
CA ASP A 91 5.69 -60.07 -32.64
C ASP A 91 5.31 -58.75 -33.36
N THR A 92 4.25 -58.78 -34.17
CA THR A 92 3.82 -57.61 -34.95
C THR A 92 2.69 -56.87 -34.24
N ARG A 93 2.88 -55.56 -34.02
CA ARG A 93 1.80 -54.68 -33.56
C ARG A 93 0.98 -54.24 -34.76
N LEU A 94 -0.31 -54.56 -34.76
CA LEU A 94 -1.25 -54.14 -35.80
C LEU A 94 -1.81 -52.75 -35.46
N GLY A 95 -1.48 -51.74 -36.27
CA GLY A 95 -1.96 -50.37 -36.14
C GLY A 95 -1.10 -49.37 -36.92
N ALA A 96 -1.68 -48.23 -37.33
CA ALA A 96 -0.91 -47.15 -37.95
C ALA A 96 -0.03 -46.47 -36.90
N ARG A 97 1.28 -46.38 -37.14
CA ARG A 97 2.19 -45.56 -36.33
C ARG A 97 2.17 -44.14 -36.88
N SER A 98 1.80 -43.18 -36.05
CA SER A 98 2.07 -41.77 -36.37
C SER A 98 3.58 -41.61 -36.50
N SER A 99 4.05 -41.15 -37.67
CA SER A 99 5.44 -40.75 -37.84
C SER A 99 5.72 -39.64 -36.84
N CYS A 100 6.74 -39.82 -36.00
CA CYS A 100 7.22 -38.75 -35.13
C CYS A 100 7.56 -37.55 -36.03
N SER A 101 6.93 -36.40 -35.80
CA SER A 101 7.28 -35.15 -36.47
C SER A 101 8.77 -34.89 -36.27
N GLU A 102 9.47 -34.43 -37.32
CA GLU A 102 10.93 -34.20 -37.32
C GLU A 102 11.40 -33.19 -36.27
N GLY A 103 10.50 -32.41 -35.70
CA GLY A 103 10.78 -31.49 -34.59
C GLY A 103 10.46 -32.11 -33.23
N THR A 104 11.43 -32.08 -32.33
CA THR A 104 11.18 -32.28 -30.90
C THR A 104 10.61 -30.97 -30.34
N PHE A 105 9.74 -31.03 -29.32
CA PHE A 105 9.20 -29.83 -28.65
C PHE A 105 10.29 -28.83 -28.22
N ALA A 106 11.49 -29.33 -27.90
CA ALA A 106 12.65 -28.51 -27.57
C ALA A 106 13.09 -27.56 -28.70
N ASP A 107 12.80 -27.86 -29.98
CA ASP A 107 13.13 -26.99 -31.12
C ASP A 107 12.10 -25.88 -31.34
N ALA A 108 10.89 -26.05 -30.81
CA ALA A 108 9.87 -25.00 -30.80
C ALA A 108 10.09 -24.00 -29.66
N LEU A 109 10.95 -24.32 -28.68
CA LEU A 109 11.31 -23.40 -27.61
C LEU A 109 12.44 -22.46 -28.08
N PRO A 110 12.37 -21.17 -27.76
CA PRO A 110 13.42 -20.22 -28.11
C PRO A 110 14.72 -20.60 -27.39
N LYS A 111 15.71 -21.10 -28.15
CA LYS A 111 17.05 -21.37 -27.63
C LYS A 111 17.89 -20.11 -27.77
N ARG A 112 18.44 -19.61 -26.66
CA ARG A 112 19.62 -18.74 -26.72
C ARG A 112 20.80 -19.63 -27.13
N ASP A 113 21.55 -19.23 -28.14
CA ASP A 113 22.72 -20.00 -28.58
C ASP A 113 23.68 -20.17 -27.38
N PRO A 114 24.09 -21.41 -27.03
CA PRO A 114 24.81 -21.66 -25.78
C PRO A 114 26.26 -21.17 -25.77
N GLY A 115 26.78 -20.71 -26.91
CA GLY A 115 28.17 -20.28 -27.05
C GLY A 115 28.33 -18.77 -26.85
N SER A 116 29.28 -18.36 -25.99
CA SER A 116 29.64 -16.94 -25.81
C SER A 116 30.05 -16.26 -27.11
N LEU A 117 30.68 -17.00 -28.03
CA LEU A 117 31.01 -16.51 -29.37
C LEU A 117 29.77 -16.28 -30.24
N ALA A 118 28.79 -17.17 -30.16
CA ALA A 118 27.54 -17.03 -30.92
C ALA A 118 26.74 -15.82 -30.42
N GLU A 119 26.68 -15.63 -29.09
CA GLU A 119 26.10 -14.45 -28.47
C GLU A 119 26.78 -13.15 -28.90
N TYR A 120 28.12 -13.10 -28.88
CA TYR A 120 28.87 -11.93 -29.36
C TYR A 120 28.61 -11.64 -30.85
N ILE A 121 28.52 -12.68 -31.68
CA ILE A 121 28.20 -12.55 -33.11
C ILE A 121 26.78 -12.01 -33.28
N GLN A 122 25.83 -12.47 -32.48
CA GLN A 122 24.45 -11.99 -32.49
C GLN A 122 24.38 -10.53 -32.06
N ASP A 123 25.00 -10.15 -30.93
CA ASP A 123 25.07 -8.75 -30.47
C ASP A 123 25.71 -7.84 -31.53
N ARG A 124 26.75 -8.31 -32.22
CA ARG A 124 27.37 -7.57 -33.33
C ARG A 124 26.40 -7.37 -34.48
N LYS A 125 25.63 -8.39 -34.88
CA LYS A 125 24.61 -8.28 -35.94
C LYS A 125 23.49 -7.31 -35.52
N GLU A 126 23.07 -7.37 -34.27
CA GLU A 126 21.96 -6.58 -33.73
C GLU A 126 22.37 -5.16 -33.31
N SER A 127 23.68 -4.86 -33.22
CA SER A 127 24.21 -3.52 -32.89
C SER A 127 23.80 -2.41 -33.87
N ILE A 128 23.33 -2.78 -35.07
CA ILE A 128 22.82 -1.87 -36.09
C ILE A 128 21.45 -1.29 -35.69
N TYR A 129 20.67 -2.01 -34.89
CA TYR A 129 19.33 -1.60 -34.51
C TYR A 129 19.33 -0.33 -33.64
N LYS A 130 18.35 0.53 -33.88
CA LYS A 130 18.19 1.81 -33.18
C LYS A 130 18.06 1.61 -31.67
N THR A 131 17.27 0.63 -31.24
CA THR A 131 17.04 0.27 -29.84
C THR A 131 18.34 -0.08 -29.12
N ASN A 132 19.17 -0.95 -29.69
CA ASN A 132 20.47 -1.31 -29.12
C ASN A 132 21.45 -0.14 -29.02
N ARG A 133 21.30 0.89 -29.88
CA ARG A 133 22.11 2.12 -29.83
C ARG A 133 21.57 3.13 -28.82
N THR A 134 20.25 3.24 -28.65
CA THR A 134 19.60 4.22 -27.77
C THR A 134 19.44 3.74 -26.34
N GLU A 135 19.25 2.44 -26.15
CA GLU A 135 18.89 1.83 -24.87
C GLU A 135 19.83 0.66 -24.51
N PRO A 136 21.16 0.84 -24.52
CA PRO A 136 22.07 -0.22 -24.08
C PRO A 136 21.91 -0.46 -22.58
N LEU A 137 21.63 -1.71 -22.19
CA LEU A 137 21.41 -2.07 -20.79
C LEU A 137 22.61 -1.66 -19.91
N GLY A 138 22.32 -0.90 -18.84
CA GLY A 138 23.33 -0.44 -17.88
C GLY A 138 24.27 0.66 -18.40
N LYS A 139 24.03 1.20 -19.60
CA LYS A 139 24.80 2.32 -20.16
C LYS A 139 23.87 3.47 -20.58
N PRO A 140 24.26 4.73 -20.39
CA PRO A 140 23.50 5.84 -20.92
C PRO A 140 23.63 5.90 -22.45
N TYR A 141 22.65 6.54 -23.09
CA TYR A 141 22.69 6.78 -24.54
C TYR A 141 23.91 7.62 -24.93
N VAL A 142 24.78 7.06 -25.79
CA VAL A 142 25.94 7.76 -26.33
C VAL A 142 25.56 8.45 -27.64
N ARG A 143 25.48 9.78 -27.62
CA ARG A 143 25.07 10.61 -28.77
C ARG A 143 26.13 10.76 -29.87
N GLY A 144 27.30 10.15 -29.71
CA GLY A 144 28.37 10.15 -30.72
C GLY A 144 29.13 11.48 -30.85
N HIS A 145 29.13 12.31 -29.81
CA HIS A 145 29.92 13.54 -29.79
C HIS A 145 31.42 13.24 -29.65
N ASP A 146 32.25 13.98 -30.36
CA ASP A 146 33.71 13.91 -30.21
C ASP A 146 34.17 14.79 -29.05
N TYR A 147 34.69 14.16 -28.00
CA TYR A 147 35.19 14.83 -26.79
C TYR A 147 36.71 15.00 -26.82
N SER A 148 37.39 14.65 -27.91
CA SER A 148 38.86 14.69 -28.02
C SER A 148 39.45 16.10 -27.82
N SER A 149 38.65 17.16 -28.04
CA SER A 149 39.06 18.55 -27.85
C SER A 149 38.93 19.07 -26.40
N LEU A 150 38.20 18.35 -25.53
CA LEU A 150 37.89 18.78 -24.16
C LEU A 150 38.91 18.33 -23.11
N GLY A 151 39.99 17.66 -23.53
CA GLY A 151 40.98 17.06 -22.61
C GLY A 151 40.38 15.95 -21.75
N GLU A 152 41.20 15.26 -20.96
CA GLU A 152 40.72 14.20 -20.08
C GLU A 152 39.63 14.74 -19.13
N PRO A 153 38.48 14.05 -18.99
CA PRO A 153 37.39 14.54 -18.17
C PRO A 153 37.81 14.55 -16.69
N LYS A 154 38.17 15.73 -16.17
CA LYS A 154 38.25 15.97 -14.74
C LYS A 154 36.84 15.88 -14.17
N LEU A 155 36.45 14.67 -13.77
CA LEU A 155 35.25 14.42 -12.98
C LEU A 155 35.25 15.34 -11.75
N LEU A 156 34.20 16.16 -11.65
CA LEU A 156 33.84 17.08 -10.56
C LEU A 156 34.56 18.43 -10.61
N ALA A 157 34.00 19.37 -11.38
CA ALA A 157 34.09 20.79 -11.02
C ALA A 157 33.38 20.97 -9.67
N LYS A 158 34.13 20.86 -8.57
CA LYS A 158 33.68 21.36 -7.27
C LYS A 158 33.38 22.85 -7.48
N GLY A 159 32.17 23.27 -7.11
CA GLY A 159 31.78 24.68 -7.11
C GLY A 159 32.88 25.53 -6.49
N ALA A 160 33.07 26.74 -7.01
CA ALA A 160 34.04 27.69 -6.48
C ALA A 160 33.92 27.71 -4.94
N ASN A 161 35.00 27.35 -4.25
CA ASN A 161 34.99 27.30 -2.79
C ASN A 161 34.84 28.74 -2.27
N ASP A 162 33.84 28.98 -1.42
CA ASP A 162 33.70 30.24 -0.68
C ASP A 162 34.91 30.45 0.24
N GLU A 163 35.32 31.71 0.40
CA GLU A 163 36.47 32.09 1.23
C GLU A 163 36.34 31.58 2.68
N SER A 164 37.46 31.16 3.25
CA SER A 164 37.54 30.64 4.61
C SER A 164 37.08 31.71 5.60
N ALA A 165 35.97 31.44 6.32
CA ALA A 165 35.45 32.32 7.37
C ALA A 165 36.51 32.64 8.45
N LYS A 166 37.55 31.81 8.59
CA LYS A 166 38.67 32.05 9.50
C LYS A 166 39.47 33.31 9.11
N ASP A 167 39.64 33.57 7.82
CA ASP A 167 40.44 34.71 7.34
C ASP A 167 39.64 36.03 7.44
N LEU A 168 38.31 35.95 7.41
CA LEU A 168 37.40 37.05 7.71
C LEU A 168 37.31 37.37 9.21
N ILE A 169 37.20 36.34 10.05
CA ILE A 169 37.06 36.50 11.51
C ILE A 169 38.40 36.91 12.14
N TYR A 170 39.48 36.28 11.69
CA TYR A 170 40.84 36.59 12.09
C TYR A 170 41.53 37.17 10.87
N ALA A 171 41.27 38.46 10.61
CA ALA A 171 42.06 39.19 9.65
C ALA A 171 43.54 38.94 10.00
N PRO A 172 44.33 38.29 9.11
CA PRO A 172 45.73 38.07 9.39
C PRO A 172 46.29 39.45 9.70
N GLN A 173 47.00 39.59 10.83
CA GLN A 173 47.66 40.84 11.14
C GLN A 173 48.52 41.16 9.92
N VAL A 174 48.10 42.18 9.17
CA VAL A 174 48.87 42.68 8.04
C VAL A 174 50.12 43.22 8.69
N GLU A 175 51.16 42.39 8.75
CA GLU A 175 52.46 42.75 9.27
C GLU A 175 52.94 43.97 8.46
N GLY A 176 52.76 45.13 9.09
CA GLY A 176 53.15 46.47 8.69
C GLY A 176 53.79 46.61 7.31
N LYS A 177 52.98 46.74 6.26
CA LYS A 177 53.52 47.06 4.93
C LYS A 177 52.88 48.18 4.13
N ASP A 178 51.85 48.85 4.64
CA ASP A 178 51.20 49.87 3.82
C ASP A 178 51.38 51.31 4.29
N LEU A 179 51.99 51.58 5.46
CA LEU A 179 52.32 52.96 5.85
C LEU A 179 53.69 53.05 6.53
N ALA A 180 54.53 53.98 6.04
CA ALA A 180 55.79 54.29 6.68
C ALA A 180 55.55 54.74 8.15
N PRO A 181 56.45 54.43 9.11
CA PRO A 181 56.26 54.78 10.51
C PRO A 181 56.01 56.27 10.76
N GLU A 182 56.55 57.13 9.89
CA GLU A 182 56.38 58.58 9.93
C GLU A 182 54.94 59.00 9.60
N ASP A 183 54.36 58.43 8.55
CA ASP A 183 52.98 58.71 8.13
C ASP A 183 51.96 58.24 9.17
N ALA A 184 52.23 57.09 9.81
CA ALA A 184 51.40 56.56 10.88
C ALA A 184 51.41 57.48 12.12
N ALA A 185 52.56 58.05 12.49
CA ALA A 185 52.66 58.98 13.61
C ALA A 185 51.95 60.30 13.31
N GLU A 186 52.01 60.79 12.07
CA GLU A 186 51.30 62.00 11.66
C GLU A 186 49.78 61.79 11.60
N LEU A 187 49.31 60.67 11.05
CA LEU A 187 47.91 60.25 11.10
C LEU A 187 47.40 60.17 12.54
N ARG A 188 48.16 59.56 13.45
CA ARG A 188 47.81 59.53 14.87
C ARG A 188 47.65 60.93 15.47
N ARG A 189 48.56 61.87 15.15
CA ARG A 189 48.42 63.27 15.59
C ARG A 189 47.14 63.93 15.07
N ARG A 190 46.77 63.69 13.81
CA ARG A 190 45.52 64.21 13.22
C ARG A 190 44.28 63.63 13.89
N TYR A 191 44.26 62.34 14.20
CA TYR A 191 43.16 61.69 14.91
C TYR A 191 43.03 62.17 16.37
N LYS A 192 44.15 62.43 17.06
CA LYS A 192 44.14 63.07 18.39
C LYS A 192 43.47 64.45 18.38
N LEU A 193 43.71 65.25 17.34
CA LEU A 193 43.13 66.60 17.22
C LEU A 193 41.66 66.58 16.80
N SER A 194 41.31 65.76 15.81
CA SER A 194 39.97 65.74 15.21
C SER A 194 38.95 64.94 16.02
N HIS A 195 39.33 63.76 16.52
CA HIS A 195 38.42 62.80 17.15
C HIS A 195 38.71 62.62 18.64
N ASN A 196 39.66 63.39 19.21
CA ASN A 196 40.05 63.30 20.61
C ASN A 196 40.45 61.87 21.02
N SER A 197 41.00 61.11 20.06
CA SER A 197 41.38 59.69 20.18
C SER A 197 42.82 59.60 20.68
N PHE A 198 42.99 59.34 21.98
CA PHE A 198 44.29 59.23 22.64
C PHE A 198 44.63 57.78 22.95
N GLU A 199 45.92 57.48 23.01
CA GLU A 199 46.38 56.17 23.48
C GLU A 199 46.13 56.05 25.00
N PRO A 200 45.84 54.84 25.50
CA PRO A 200 45.66 54.62 26.94
C PRO A 200 46.87 55.11 27.74
N GLY A 201 46.65 56.06 28.66
CA GLY A 201 47.69 56.64 29.52
C GLY A 201 48.35 57.93 29.00
N GLU A 202 48.00 58.40 27.80
CA GLU A 202 48.51 59.67 27.27
C GLU A 202 47.76 60.87 27.86
N GLN A 203 48.49 61.85 28.39
CA GLN A 203 47.89 63.12 28.84
C GLN A 203 47.62 64.05 27.64
N ARG A 204 46.46 64.71 27.65
CA ARG A 204 46.08 65.67 26.60
C ARG A 204 47.04 66.86 26.56
N GLN A 205 47.78 66.97 25.46
CA GLN A 205 48.64 68.13 25.22
C GLN A 205 47.80 69.30 24.71
N ARG A 206 47.88 70.44 25.40
CA ARG A 206 47.09 71.66 25.09
C ARG A 206 47.88 72.73 24.32
N ASN A 207 49.10 72.42 23.90
CA ASN A 207 50.01 73.32 23.17
C ASN A 207 50.21 74.70 23.82
N TYR A 208 50.24 74.77 25.16
CA TYR A 208 50.59 76.01 25.87
C TYR A 208 52.06 76.39 25.64
N ASN A 209 52.34 77.69 25.57
CA ASN A 209 53.69 78.23 25.43
C ASN A 209 54.40 78.29 26.80
N TRP A 210 55.08 77.20 27.18
CA TRP A 210 55.75 77.04 28.48
C TRP A 210 57.13 77.72 28.60
N LYS A 211 57.44 78.75 27.79
CA LYS A 211 58.78 79.36 27.78
C LYS A 211 59.25 79.93 29.12
N SER A 212 58.34 80.39 29.98
CA SER A 212 58.65 81.03 31.27
C SER A 212 58.61 80.10 32.48
N ILE A 213 57.97 78.93 32.38
CA ILE A 213 57.74 78.01 33.50
C ILE A 213 57.96 76.58 33.02
N ASN A 214 58.81 75.82 33.72
CA ASN A 214 58.98 74.39 33.44
C ASN A 214 57.88 73.57 34.14
N PRO A 215 56.94 72.94 33.41
CA PRO A 215 55.77 72.27 33.99
C PRO A 215 56.11 71.04 34.83
N LYS A 216 57.30 70.44 34.67
CA LYS A 216 57.70 69.28 35.48
C LYS A 216 58.25 69.66 36.86
N ASN A 217 58.81 70.87 37.00
CA ASN A 217 59.54 71.28 38.21
C ASN A 217 58.82 72.36 39.02
N HIS A 218 57.95 73.15 38.38
CA HIS A 218 57.23 74.23 39.05
C HIS A 218 56.07 73.68 39.88
N ARG A 219 56.01 74.03 41.18
CA ARG A 219 54.86 73.71 42.04
C ARG A 219 53.76 74.74 41.81
N PHE A 220 52.70 74.32 41.13
CA PHE A 220 51.54 75.16 40.86
C PHE A 220 50.66 75.30 42.12
N GLY A 221 50.03 76.47 42.28
CA GLY A 221 49.13 76.79 43.39
C GLY A 221 49.51 78.11 44.10
N SER A 222 48.53 78.84 44.61
CA SER A 222 48.79 80.00 45.47
C SER A 222 49.31 79.49 46.82
N VAL A 223 50.37 80.11 47.33
CA VAL A 223 50.85 79.87 48.69
C VAL A 223 50.52 81.11 49.50
N ASP A 224 49.50 81.00 50.36
CA ASP A 224 49.24 82.01 51.38
C ASP A 224 50.31 81.89 52.47
N MET A 225 51.30 82.77 52.38
CA MET A 225 52.23 82.98 53.48
C MET A 225 51.48 83.78 54.55
N GLY A 226 50.77 83.09 55.45
CA GLY A 226 49.99 83.72 56.51
C GLY A 226 50.82 84.64 57.42
N PRO A 227 50.19 85.62 58.10
CA PRO A 227 50.89 86.48 59.04
C PRO A 227 51.49 85.62 60.14
N LYS A 228 52.75 85.87 60.51
CA LYS A 228 53.52 84.99 61.41
C LYS A 228 53.16 85.09 62.90
N ASP A 229 52.12 85.82 63.28
CA ASP A 229 51.83 86.09 64.69
C ASP A 229 50.33 85.85 65.06
N GLU A 230 50.12 84.93 66.03
CA GLU A 230 48.93 84.66 66.87
C GLU A 230 47.79 83.74 66.32
N GLY A 231 47.37 82.73 67.11
CA GLY A 231 46.53 81.59 66.68
C GLY A 231 45.36 81.19 67.59
N VAL A 232 45.05 79.88 67.63
CA VAL A 232 43.80 79.20 68.07
C VAL A 232 43.27 79.57 69.48
N ALA A 233 44.08 80.15 70.36
CA ALA A 233 43.70 80.46 71.74
C ALA A 233 42.60 81.54 71.88
N TYR A 234 42.40 82.40 70.87
CA TYR A 234 41.34 83.42 70.88
C TYR A 234 39.94 82.83 70.60
N CYS A 235 39.86 81.72 69.86
CA CYS A 235 38.58 81.09 69.47
C CYS A 235 37.93 80.24 70.58
N LEU A 236 38.62 80.00 71.69
CA LEU A 236 38.18 79.08 72.75
C LEU A 236 37.46 79.76 73.92
N LYS A 237 37.32 81.09 73.93
CA LYS A 237 36.58 81.81 74.99
C LYS A 237 35.12 82.02 74.59
N GLU A 238 34.22 81.18 75.10
CA GLU A 238 32.77 81.30 74.91
C GLU A 238 32.12 81.91 76.17
N SER A 239 31.66 83.16 76.09
CA SER A 239 30.89 83.80 77.17
C SER A 239 29.40 83.58 76.96
N ALA A 240 28.72 83.03 77.97
CA ALA A 240 27.29 82.72 77.93
C ALA A 240 26.42 84.00 77.88
N GLN A 241 25.67 84.17 76.78
CA GLN A 241 24.57 85.13 76.69
C GLN A 241 23.23 84.38 76.77
N THR A 242 22.29 84.85 77.60
CA THR A 242 20.90 84.37 77.60
C THR A 242 20.07 85.16 76.60
N GLU A 243 19.58 84.52 75.53
CA GLU A 243 18.73 85.16 74.52
C GLU A 243 17.23 84.90 74.77
N ILE A 244 16.45 85.96 74.97
CA ILE A 244 14.99 85.91 74.90
C ILE A 244 14.60 85.89 73.41
N THR A 245 13.93 84.84 72.95
CA THR A 245 13.53 84.69 71.53
C THR A 245 12.03 84.89 71.31
N ASN A 246 11.66 85.31 70.10
CA ASN A 246 10.27 85.50 69.68
C ASN A 246 9.46 84.17 69.67
N VAL A 247 8.17 84.22 70.04
CA VAL A 247 7.24 83.07 70.08
C VAL A 247 7.16 82.32 68.74
N ALA A 248 7.18 83.04 67.61
CA ALA A 248 7.18 82.39 66.29
C ALA A 248 8.42 81.50 66.07
N VAL A 249 9.58 81.97 66.54
CA VAL A 249 10.84 81.22 66.49
C VAL A 249 10.81 80.04 67.46
N ALA A 250 10.20 80.21 68.64
CA ALA A 250 10.03 79.13 69.61
C ALA A 250 9.10 78.01 69.08
N ASN A 251 7.97 78.35 68.46
CA ASN A 251 7.05 77.38 67.86
C ASN A 251 7.69 76.65 66.66
N HIS A 252 8.43 77.36 65.82
CA HIS A 252 9.20 76.75 64.72
C HIS A 252 10.28 75.81 65.26
N ARG A 253 11.02 76.21 66.31
CA ARG A 253 11.99 75.35 66.99
C ARG A 253 11.31 74.12 67.60
N ALA A 254 10.13 74.25 68.21
CA ALA A 254 9.40 73.11 68.78
C ALA A 254 8.96 72.05 67.75
N ILE A 255 8.71 72.44 66.48
CA ILE A 255 8.41 71.50 65.38
C ILE A 255 9.70 70.91 64.80
N THR A 256 10.75 71.74 64.68
CA THR A 256 11.97 71.37 63.97
C THR A 256 12.94 70.56 64.84
N SER A 257 13.02 70.90 66.12
CA SER A 257 13.88 70.19 67.08
C SER A 257 13.26 68.87 67.52
N ASP A 258 14.10 67.86 67.68
CA ASP A 258 13.72 66.61 68.32
C ASP A 258 14.09 66.66 69.80
N ALA A 259 13.08 66.60 70.66
CA ALA A 259 13.27 66.48 72.09
C ALA A 259 13.38 65.00 72.47
N LEU A 260 14.44 64.65 73.21
CA LEU A 260 14.61 63.30 73.75
C LEU A 260 13.42 62.93 74.65
N GLY A 261 12.87 61.73 74.44
CA GLY A 261 11.78 61.18 75.25
C GLY A 261 10.36 61.62 74.87
N LYS A 262 10.17 62.43 73.82
CA LYS A 262 8.85 62.78 73.29
C LYS A 262 8.73 62.43 71.81
N PRO A 263 7.56 61.95 71.32
CA PRO A 263 7.36 61.74 69.90
C PRO A 263 7.38 63.09 69.17
N LYS A 264 7.96 63.10 67.96
CA LYS A 264 8.16 64.31 67.17
C LYS A 264 6.83 65.00 66.86
N TYR A 265 6.71 66.26 67.25
CA TYR A 265 5.53 67.06 66.97
C TYR A 265 5.54 67.56 65.52
N ARG A 266 4.55 67.13 64.72
CA ARG A 266 4.46 67.46 63.29
C ARG A 266 3.55 68.65 62.94
N GLY A 267 3.10 69.43 63.93
CA GLY A 267 2.48 70.73 63.67
C GLY A 267 0.98 70.75 63.35
N ASN A 268 0.15 69.93 64.01
CA ASN A 268 -1.31 70.05 63.89
C ASN A 268 -1.86 71.06 64.91
N VAL A 269 -2.44 72.17 64.44
CA VAL A 269 -2.76 73.35 65.27
C VAL A 269 -4.18 73.35 65.86
N ASP A 270 -5.11 72.52 65.40
CA ASP A 270 -6.47 72.50 65.96
C ASP A 270 -6.65 71.48 67.09
N SER A 271 -6.46 71.94 68.33
CA SER A 271 -6.74 71.18 69.55
C SER A 271 -8.22 70.80 69.72
N ALA A 272 -9.13 71.40 68.94
CA ALA A 272 -10.56 71.10 68.97
C ALA A 272 -10.92 69.77 68.28
N SER A 273 -10.21 69.40 67.21
CA SER A 273 -10.47 68.19 66.41
C SER A 273 -9.93 66.93 67.08
N ILE A 274 -8.81 67.05 67.78
CA ILE A 274 -8.15 65.95 68.50
C ILE A 274 -8.95 65.58 69.75
N ARG A 275 -9.51 66.55 70.49
CA ARG A 275 -10.37 66.31 71.65
C ARG A 275 -11.65 65.51 71.34
N LYS A 276 -12.11 65.48 70.07
CA LYS A 276 -13.26 64.68 69.64
C LYS A 276 -12.91 63.22 69.27
N LEU A 277 -11.63 62.90 69.07
CA LEU A 277 -11.16 61.60 68.60
C LEU A 277 -10.76 60.63 69.72
N GLU A 278 -10.61 61.11 70.95
CA GLU A 278 -9.97 60.33 72.03
C GLU A 278 -10.87 59.27 72.70
N GLU A 279 -12.17 59.16 72.38
CA GLU A 279 -13.09 58.40 73.26
C GLU A 279 -13.69 57.06 72.78
N ARG A 280 -13.41 56.52 71.58
CA ARG A 280 -13.61 55.07 71.19
C ARG A 280 -13.78 54.92 69.67
N GLN A 281 -12.69 54.98 68.91
CA GLN A 281 -12.70 54.47 67.53
C GLN A 281 -11.57 53.46 67.34
N THR A 282 -11.93 52.22 67.01
CA THR A 282 -10.95 51.21 66.61
C THR A 282 -10.50 51.48 65.18
N MET A 283 -9.18 51.51 64.97
CA MET A 283 -8.51 51.83 63.70
C MET A 283 -8.63 50.73 62.63
N ARG A 284 -9.76 50.02 62.53
CA ARG A 284 -9.98 48.99 61.51
C ARG A 284 -11.14 49.41 60.60
N ARG A 285 -10.84 49.65 59.32
CA ARG A 285 -11.87 49.77 58.28
C ARG A 285 -12.51 48.40 58.07
N LEU A 286 -13.82 48.30 58.24
CA LEU A 286 -14.60 47.15 57.80
C LEU A 286 -14.95 47.40 56.33
N ASN A 287 -14.45 46.56 55.42
CA ASN A 287 -14.88 46.55 54.02
C ASN A 287 -16.05 45.55 53.90
N PRO A 288 -17.29 45.99 53.58
CA PRO A 288 -18.43 45.09 53.48
C PRO A 288 -18.47 44.26 52.18
N GLU A 289 -17.62 44.57 51.19
CA GLU A 289 -17.86 44.21 49.79
C GLU A 289 -17.06 43.02 49.24
N GLU A 290 -16.27 42.32 50.05
CA GLU A 290 -15.58 41.09 49.57
C GLU A 290 -15.77 39.94 50.55
N VAL A 291 -16.80 39.16 50.29
CA VAL A 291 -16.99 37.84 50.90
C VAL A 291 -17.10 36.83 49.78
N VAL A 292 -15.95 36.47 49.21
CA VAL A 292 -15.87 35.23 48.41
C VAL A 292 -16.00 34.09 49.39
N THR A 293 -17.14 33.41 49.35
CA THR A 293 -17.44 32.32 50.27
C THR A 293 -16.75 31.05 49.79
N ALA A 294 -16.47 30.09 50.69
CA ALA A 294 -15.88 28.80 50.30
C ALA A 294 -16.72 28.07 49.22
N GLN A 295 -18.04 28.27 49.21
CA GLN A 295 -18.93 27.77 48.16
C GLN A 295 -18.62 28.39 46.78
N ASP A 296 -18.40 29.71 46.73
CA ASP A 296 -18.07 30.43 45.49
C ASP A 296 -16.72 29.96 44.92
N CYS A 297 -15.77 29.64 45.80
CA CYS A 297 -14.48 29.06 45.40
C CYS A 297 -14.61 27.64 44.82
N ILE A 298 -15.57 26.84 45.30
CA ILE A 298 -15.77 25.45 44.84
C ILE A 298 -16.50 25.43 43.50
N GLN A 299 -17.54 26.25 43.37
CA GLN A 299 -18.38 26.26 42.16
C GLN A 299 -17.73 27.07 41.03
N GLY A 300 -16.96 28.10 41.37
CA GLY A 300 -16.34 29.01 40.41
C GLY A 300 -17.38 29.85 39.65
N SER A 301 -16.94 30.99 39.11
CA SER A 301 -17.78 31.85 38.27
C SER A 301 -17.46 31.62 36.79
N TYR A 302 -17.64 30.39 36.32
CA TYR A 302 -17.38 30.02 34.93
C TYR A 302 -18.46 30.56 33.99
N THR A 303 -18.04 31.14 32.86
CA THR A 303 -18.96 31.51 31.78
C THR A 303 -19.56 30.28 31.13
N LEU A 304 -20.68 30.43 30.42
CA LEU A 304 -21.33 29.31 29.71
C LEU A 304 -20.37 28.58 28.76
N GLU A 305 -19.47 29.31 28.10
CA GLU A 305 -18.43 28.73 27.23
C GLU A 305 -17.45 27.83 27.98
N GLN A 306 -17.09 28.18 29.22
CA GLN A 306 -16.17 27.39 30.05
C GLN A 306 -16.84 26.17 30.68
N GLN A 307 -18.17 26.16 30.79
CA GLN A 307 -18.94 25.02 31.29
C GLN A 307 -19.17 23.97 30.20
N LEU A 308 -19.06 24.34 28.92
CA LEU A 308 -19.19 23.41 27.81
C LEU A 308 -17.99 22.45 27.78
N PRO A 309 -18.21 21.19 27.35
CA PRO A 309 -17.12 20.24 27.18
C PRO A 309 -16.18 20.67 26.04
N ASP A 310 -14.93 20.25 26.12
CA ASP A 310 -13.92 20.51 25.10
C ASP A 310 -14.37 20.06 23.70
N GLU A 311 -14.09 20.88 22.67
CA GLU A 311 -14.54 20.65 21.29
C GLU A 311 -14.05 19.35 20.65
N GLY A 312 -12.95 18.78 21.18
CA GLY A 312 -12.29 17.58 20.69
C GLY A 312 -12.78 16.27 21.31
N LEU A 313 -13.78 16.31 22.19
CA LEU A 313 -14.32 15.07 22.75
C LEU A 313 -14.99 14.24 21.64
N GLY A 314 -14.52 13.00 21.47
CA GLY A 314 -15.13 12.03 20.55
C GLY A 314 -14.84 12.24 19.05
N ARG A 315 -14.06 13.26 18.67
CA ARG A 315 -13.67 13.52 17.27
C ARG A 315 -12.25 14.04 17.17
N ALA A 316 -11.55 13.65 16.11
CA ALA A 316 -10.24 14.20 15.81
C ALA A 316 -10.40 15.64 15.26
N THR A 317 -9.86 16.63 15.96
CA THR A 317 -9.89 18.05 15.56
C THR A 317 -8.61 18.48 14.80
N ARG A 318 -7.56 17.66 14.87
CA ARG A 318 -6.27 17.90 14.21
C ARG A 318 -6.45 17.95 12.69
N PRO A 319 -6.06 19.05 12.02
CA PRO A 319 -6.07 19.12 10.56
C PRO A 319 -5.33 17.93 9.94
N GLY A 320 -5.95 17.31 8.92
CA GLY A 320 -5.47 16.08 8.27
C GLY A 320 -5.98 14.77 8.88
N TRP A 321 -6.54 14.80 10.09
CA TRP A 321 -7.11 13.62 10.77
C TRP A 321 -8.59 13.80 11.11
N ARG A 322 -9.20 14.90 10.65
CA ARG A 322 -10.59 15.22 10.93
C ARG A 322 -11.50 14.20 10.29
N ASN A 323 -12.41 13.64 11.08
CA ASN A 323 -13.46 12.75 10.60
C ASN A 323 -14.68 13.56 10.14
N ASP A 324 -14.43 14.50 9.23
CA ASP A 324 -15.44 15.37 8.64
C ASP A 324 -15.41 15.16 7.13
N THR A 325 -16.53 14.71 6.56
CA THR A 325 -16.64 14.31 5.17
C THR A 325 -17.86 15.01 4.57
N SER A 326 -17.63 15.86 3.56
CA SER A 326 -18.69 16.64 2.90
C SER A 326 -19.57 15.83 1.94
N SER A 327 -19.17 14.61 1.60
CA SER A 327 -19.89 13.74 0.68
C SER A 327 -20.04 12.33 1.25
N ASP A 328 -21.13 11.66 0.89
CA ASP A 328 -21.40 10.25 1.18
C ASP A 328 -20.61 9.28 0.29
N ARG A 329 -19.53 9.79 -0.35
CA ARG A 329 -18.68 8.95 -1.19
C ARG A 329 -17.89 8.00 -0.31
N ARG A 330 -17.71 6.77 -0.78
CA ARG A 330 -16.83 5.81 -0.12
C ARG A 330 -15.38 6.21 -0.39
N PHE A 331 -14.58 6.33 0.67
CA PHE A 331 -13.16 6.58 0.55
C PHE A 331 -12.42 5.26 0.36
N GLY A 332 -11.73 5.12 -0.78
CA GLY A 332 -10.99 3.91 -1.14
C GLY A 332 -10.84 3.79 -2.65
N ALA A 333 -10.15 2.75 -3.09
CA ALA A 333 -10.11 2.34 -4.50
C ALA A 333 -11.10 1.16 -4.69
N PRO A 334 -12.05 1.25 -5.64
CA PRO A 334 -12.93 0.13 -5.94
C PRO A 334 -12.13 -1.01 -6.60
N THR A 335 -12.58 -2.26 -6.41
CA THR A 335 -11.95 -3.43 -7.04
C THR A 335 -12.07 -3.40 -8.57
N VAL A 336 -13.23 -2.94 -9.06
CA VAL A 336 -13.44 -2.65 -10.48
C VAL A 336 -13.31 -1.13 -10.64
N ARG A 337 -12.32 -0.71 -11.42
CA ARG A 337 -11.92 0.69 -11.57
C ARG A 337 -12.73 1.43 -12.62
N THR A 338 -14.05 1.42 -12.48
CA THR A 338 -14.96 2.21 -13.32
C THR A 338 -14.82 3.73 -13.11
N ASP A 339 -14.12 4.13 -12.06
CA ASP A 339 -13.80 5.53 -11.73
C ASP A 339 -12.78 6.16 -12.69
N ILE A 340 -12.03 5.34 -13.45
CA ILE A 340 -11.02 5.79 -14.40
C ILE A 340 -11.25 5.19 -15.78
N PRO A 341 -10.92 5.92 -16.86
CA PRO A 341 -11.04 5.38 -18.20
C PRO A 341 -10.03 4.25 -18.43
N ALA A 342 -10.43 3.23 -19.17
CA ALA A 342 -9.53 2.18 -19.64
C ALA A 342 -8.43 2.78 -20.55
N PRO A 343 -7.18 2.30 -20.45
CA PRO A 343 -6.09 2.79 -21.29
C PRO A 343 -6.31 2.38 -22.75
N THR A 344 -6.04 3.29 -23.69
CA THR A 344 -6.20 3.03 -25.14
C THR A 344 -5.36 1.86 -25.63
N VAL A 345 -4.17 1.67 -25.05
CA VAL A 345 -3.32 0.50 -25.27
C VAL A 345 -3.07 -0.13 -23.91
N ARG A 346 -3.63 -1.32 -23.70
CA ARG A 346 -3.43 -2.09 -22.46
C ARG A 346 -2.01 -2.63 -22.40
N SER A 347 -1.41 -2.58 -21.21
CA SER A 347 -0.16 -3.31 -20.95
C SER A 347 -0.45 -4.80 -20.89
N VAL A 348 0.49 -5.63 -21.35
CA VAL A 348 0.42 -7.10 -21.20
C VAL A 348 0.42 -7.52 -19.72
N SER A 349 0.97 -6.66 -18.86
CA SER A 349 1.04 -6.88 -17.41
C SER A 349 -0.02 -6.10 -16.63
N ASP A 350 -1.06 -5.59 -17.30
CA ASP A 350 -2.15 -4.91 -16.60
C ASP A 350 -3.01 -5.94 -15.87
N ALA A 351 -3.21 -5.72 -14.58
CA ALA A 351 -3.96 -6.62 -13.70
C ALA A 351 -5.24 -5.96 -13.16
N GLN A 352 -5.55 -4.73 -13.61
CA GLN A 352 -6.71 -3.98 -13.18
C GLN A 352 -7.87 -4.16 -14.16
N ASN A 353 -9.08 -4.34 -13.61
CA ASN A 353 -10.32 -4.37 -14.38
C ASN A 353 -10.94 -2.96 -14.38
N TYR A 354 -11.24 -2.42 -15.56
CA TYR A 354 -11.77 -1.06 -15.76
C TYR A 354 -13.31 -1.01 -15.91
N GLY A 355 -13.98 -2.15 -15.76
CA GLY A 355 -15.43 -2.29 -15.97
C GLY A 355 -15.81 -2.82 -17.34
N ASP A 356 -14.83 -3.19 -18.17
CA ASP A 356 -14.99 -3.70 -19.53
C ASP A 356 -14.61 -5.19 -19.67
N ASP A 357 -14.21 -5.86 -18.59
CA ASP A 357 -13.98 -7.31 -18.63
C ASP A 357 -15.30 -8.08 -18.81
N THR A 358 -15.23 -9.17 -19.58
CA THR A 358 -16.37 -10.06 -19.82
C THR A 358 -16.61 -11.03 -18.65
N ASP A 359 -17.87 -11.43 -18.47
CA ASP A 359 -18.24 -12.41 -17.45
C ASP A 359 -17.66 -13.81 -17.76
N ALA A 360 -17.33 -14.56 -16.71
CA ALA A 360 -16.70 -15.88 -16.82
C ALA A 360 -17.55 -16.87 -17.62
N ALA A 361 -18.87 -16.79 -17.52
CA ALA A 361 -19.77 -17.63 -18.31
C ALA A 361 -19.63 -17.38 -19.81
N LYS A 362 -19.45 -16.12 -20.22
CA LYS A 362 -19.30 -15.74 -21.63
C LYS A 362 -17.93 -16.13 -22.20
N LEU A 363 -16.90 -16.16 -21.36
CA LEU A 363 -15.59 -16.69 -21.75
C LEU A 363 -15.63 -18.21 -22.03
N LEU A 364 -16.43 -18.96 -21.26
CA LEU A 364 -16.63 -20.39 -21.48
C LEU A 364 -17.52 -20.68 -22.70
N TYR A 365 -18.48 -19.79 -22.97
CA TYR A 365 -19.45 -19.90 -24.06
C TYR A 365 -19.44 -18.63 -24.92
N PRO A 366 -18.37 -18.40 -25.69
CA PRO A 366 -18.23 -17.18 -26.47
C PRO A 366 -19.32 -17.09 -27.56
N SER A 367 -19.70 -15.86 -27.89
CA SER A 367 -20.60 -15.60 -29.02
C SER A 367 -19.92 -16.04 -30.33
N ARG A 368 -20.73 -16.35 -31.36
CA ARG A 368 -20.19 -16.76 -32.67
C ARG A 368 -19.28 -15.68 -33.29
N PHE A 369 -19.50 -14.42 -32.93
CA PHE A 369 -18.84 -13.25 -33.52
C PHE A 369 -17.50 -12.92 -32.84
N VAL A 370 -17.20 -13.50 -31.67
CA VAL A 370 -15.90 -13.35 -31.00
C VAL A 370 -14.75 -13.83 -31.89
N ALA A 371 -14.98 -14.88 -32.69
CA ALA A 371 -13.99 -15.39 -33.65
C ALA A 371 -13.68 -14.39 -34.79
N GLU A 372 -14.59 -13.46 -35.06
CA GLU A 372 -14.42 -12.40 -36.06
C GLU A 372 -13.83 -11.12 -35.43
N GLY A 373 -13.57 -11.13 -34.12
CA GLY A 373 -13.02 -10.00 -33.37
C GLY A 373 -14.07 -8.98 -32.91
N VAL A 374 -15.35 -9.33 -32.93
CA VAL A 374 -16.43 -8.50 -32.37
C VAL A 374 -16.58 -8.84 -30.90
N ASP A 375 -16.44 -7.85 -30.03
CA ASP A 375 -16.63 -8.03 -28.59
C ASP A 375 -18.10 -7.88 -28.20
N ASP A 376 -18.44 -8.29 -26.99
CA ASP A 376 -19.79 -8.12 -26.45
C ASP A 376 -20.09 -6.65 -26.15
N SER A 377 -19.07 -5.85 -25.80
CA SER A 377 -19.22 -4.39 -25.61
C SER A 377 -19.77 -3.72 -26.86
N ASP A 378 -19.36 -4.16 -28.06
CA ASP A 378 -19.80 -3.60 -29.34
C ASP A 378 -21.32 -3.73 -29.56
N TYR A 379 -21.98 -4.67 -28.88
CA TYR A 379 -23.44 -4.86 -28.94
C TYR A 379 -24.20 -4.09 -27.87
N VAL A 380 -23.55 -3.81 -26.73
CA VAL A 380 -24.14 -3.22 -25.52
C VAL A 380 -23.92 -1.71 -25.47
N ASP A 381 -22.79 -1.25 -25.99
CA ASP A 381 -22.46 0.18 -26.03
C ASP A 381 -23.49 0.92 -26.89
N PRO A 382 -23.92 2.12 -26.46
CA PRO A 382 -24.90 2.88 -27.20
C PRO A 382 -24.27 3.43 -28.49
N ILE A 383 -25.04 3.41 -29.57
CA ILE A 383 -24.63 3.84 -30.91
C ILE A 383 -25.59 4.92 -31.42
N ASP A 384 -25.08 5.77 -32.31
CA ASP A 384 -25.85 6.82 -32.96
C ASP A 384 -26.98 6.23 -33.83
N ARG A 385 -28.06 6.99 -33.94
CA ARG A 385 -29.26 6.59 -34.69
C ARG A 385 -28.97 6.26 -36.16
N GLU A 386 -28.16 7.09 -36.82
CA GLU A 386 -27.79 6.92 -38.24
C GLU A 386 -26.89 5.69 -38.43
N ASP A 387 -25.96 5.47 -37.50
CA ASP A 387 -25.06 4.32 -37.53
C ASP A 387 -25.82 3.00 -37.34
N ILE A 388 -26.81 2.93 -36.45
CA ILE A 388 -27.66 1.74 -36.31
C ILE A 388 -28.40 1.45 -37.62
N ARG A 389 -28.96 2.50 -38.26
CA ARG A 389 -29.66 2.36 -39.53
C ARG A 389 -28.72 1.83 -40.62
N ASP A 390 -27.52 2.38 -40.71
CA ASP A 390 -26.49 1.97 -41.66
C ASP A 390 -26.02 0.53 -41.44
N VAL A 391 -25.79 0.14 -40.18
CA VAL A 391 -25.42 -1.24 -39.81
C VAL A 391 -26.53 -2.20 -40.23
N MET A 392 -27.79 -1.91 -39.91
CA MET A 392 -28.92 -2.76 -40.28
C MET A 392 -29.11 -2.88 -41.78
N ALA A 393 -28.96 -1.78 -42.52
CA ALA A 393 -29.03 -1.78 -43.98
C ALA A 393 -27.93 -2.64 -44.60
N ARG A 394 -26.69 -2.56 -44.07
CA ARG A 394 -25.56 -3.39 -44.53
C ARG A 394 -25.74 -4.88 -44.23
N ILE A 395 -26.44 -5.22 -43.14
CA ILE A 395 -26.81 -6.60 -42.81
C ILE A 395 -27.88 -7.14 -43.78
N GLY A 396 -28.66 -6.25 -44.42
CA GLY A 396 -29.74 -6.59 -45.35
C GLY A 396 -31.14 -6.45 -44.75
N TYR A 397 -31.28 -5.78 -43.61
CA TYR A 397 -32.58 -5.38 -43.07
C TYR A 397 -32.97 -4.01 -43.64
N GLU A 398 -34.00 -3.98 -44.47
CA GLU A 398 -34.60 -2.75 -44.98
C GLU A 398 -35.83 -2.39 -44.14
N TYR A 399 -35.76 -1.26 -43.44
CA TYR A 399 -36.87 -0.70 -42.67
C TYR A 399 -37.40 0.55 -43.36
N THR A 400 -38.72 0.75 -43.34
CA THR A 400 -39.26 2.08 -43.67
C THR A 400 -38.90 3.10 -42.58
N ASP A 401 -38.91 4.39 -42.94
CA ASP A 401 -38.57 5.48 -42.00
C ASP A 401 -39.44 5.43 -40.73
N ASP A 402 -40.74 5.17 -40.90
CA ASP A 402 -41.70 5.08 -39.79
C ASP A 402 -41.47 3.83 -38.93
N GLU A 403 -41.24 2.67 -39.55
CA GLU A 403 -40.96 1.43 -38.81
C GLU A 403 -39.67 1.53 -38.00
N PHE A 404 -38.61 2.05 -38.59
CA PHE A 404 -37.33 2.23 -37.91
C PHE A 404 -37.48 3.16 -36.71
N GLU A 405 -38.16 4.28 -36.89
CA GLU A 405 -38.33 5.30 -35.86
C GLU A 405 -39.15 4.77 -34.66
N ARG A 406 -40.21 3.99 -34.90
CA ARG A 406 -40.98 3.35 -33.81
C ARG A 406 -40.17 2.32 -33.05
N ILE A 407 -39.40 1.48 -33.76
CA ILE A 407 -38.51 0.49 -33.12
C ILE A 407 -37.43 1.21 -32.30
N PHE A 408 -36.86 2.29 -32.83
CA PHE A 408 -35.82 3.07 -32.17
C PHE A 408 -36.37 3.78 -30.92
N ARG A 409 -37.52 4.45 -31.00
CA ARG A 409 -38.17 5.07 -29.83
C ARG A 409 -38.49 4.05 -28.75
N ARG A 410 -39.00 2.88 -29.13
CA ARG A 410 -39.26 1.80 -28.19
C ARG A 410 -37.97 1.30 -27.52
N ALA A 411 -36.89 1.13 -28.29
CA ALA A 411 -35.60 0.72 -27.74
C ALA A 411 -35.00 1.79 -26.81
N ALA A 412 -35.14 3.07 -27.14
CA ALA A 412 -34.72 4.19 -26.27
C ALA A 412 -35.52 4.25 -24.97
N SER A 413 -36.83 4.02 -25.04
CA SER A 413 -37.70 3.91 -23.86
C SER A 413 -37.27 2.77 -22.93
N LEU A 414 -36.88 1.61 -23.49
CA LEU A 414 -36.33 0.49 -22.70
C LEU A 414 -34.96 0.81 -22.08
N ALA A 415 -34.17 1.67 -22.71
CA ALA A 415 -32.91 2.18 -22.17
C ALA A 415 -33.10 3.26 -21.08
N GLY A 416 -34.35 3.67 -20.80
CA GLY A 416 -34.68 4.67 -19.79
C GLY A 416 -34.58 6.11 -20.29
N VAL A 417 -34.54 6.32 -21.60
CA VAL A 417 -34.50 7.65 -22.22
C VAL A 417 -35.92 8.10 -22.55
N SER A 418 -36.24 9.35 -22.22
CA SER A 418 -37.59 9.89 -22.43
C SER A 418 -37.81 10.27 -23.89
N ASP A 419 -39.05 10.18 -24.38
CA ASP A 419 -39.39 10.43 -25.79
C ASP A 419 -39.02 11.85 -26.26
N LEU A 420 -39.03 12.82 -25.34
CA LEU A 420 -38.61 14.20 -25.63
C LEU A 420 -37.12 14.28 -25.95
N ASP A 421 -36.31 13.48 -25.27
CA ASP A 421 -34.87 13.48 -25.45
C ASP A 421 -34.50 12.85 -26.79
N VAL A 422 -35.18 11.76 -27.18
CA VAL A 422 -34.98 11.05 -28.46
C VAL A 422 -35.16 11.96 -29.67
N ALA A 423 -36.18 12.83 -29.65
CA ALA A 423 -36.42 13.79 -30.73
C ALA A 423 -35.36 14.91 -30.81
N SER A 424 -34.71 15.21 -29.68
CA SER A 424 -33.72 16.29 -29.56
C SER A 424 -32.29 15.85 -29.87
N SER A 425 -32.04 14.54 -29.93
CA SER A 425 -30.71 13.91 -29.89
C SER A 425 -30.36 13.22 -31.22
N VAL A 426 -30.44 13.95 -32.33
CA VAL A 426 -30.27 13.40 -33.69
C VAL A 426 -28.92 12.68 -33.89
N ASN A 427 -27.88 13.05 -33.12
CA ASN A 427 -26.52 12.50 -33.19
C ASN A 427 -25.95 12.17 -31.79
N GLN A 428 -26.73 11.51 -30.93
CA GLN A 428 -26.20 11.01 -29.65
C GLN A 428 -26.36 9.49 -29.57
N PRO A 429 -25.37 8.80 -28.99
CA PRO A 429 -25.43 7.37 -28.77
C PRO A 429 -26.40 7.11 -27.63
N ILE A 430 -27.57 6.57 -27.96
CA ILE A 430 -28.68 6.37 -27.00
C ILE A 430 -29.05 4.90 -26.88
N VAL A 431 -29.06 4.19 -28.01
CA VAL A 431 -29.58 2.83 -28.11
C VAL A 431 -28.45 1.89 -28.47
N SER A 432 -28.39 0.74 -27.82
CA SER A 432 -27.44 -0.32 -28.17
C SER A 432 -27.97 -1.21 -29.29
N ILE A 433 -27.07 -1.82 -30.08
CA ILE A 433 -27.47 -2.75 -31.16
C ILE A 433 -28.32 -3.89 -30.58
N GLN A 434 -27.94 -4.42 -29.42
CA GLN A 434 -28.68 -5.49 -28.76
C GLN A 434 -30.09 -5.03 -28.35
N GLY A 435 -30.23 -3.82 -27.81
CA GLY A 435 -31.52 -3.24 -27.45
C GLY A 435 -32.42 -3.07 -28.67
N PHE A 436 -31.88 -2.52 -29.76
CA PHE A 436 -32.60 -2.36 -31.02
C PHE A 436 -33.04 -3.71 -31.60
N LEU A 437 -32.14 -4.69 -31.69
CA LEU A 437 -32.46 -6.02 -32.22
C LEU A 437 -33.48 -6.75 -31.36
N SER A 438 -33.48 -6.57 -30.04
CA SER A 438 -34.49 -7.17 -29.16
C SER A 438 -35.89 -6.68 -29.53
N VAL A 439 -36.05 -5.37 -29.72
CA VAL A 439 -37.33 -4.76 -30.10
C VAL A 439 -37.72 -5.12 -31.54
N ALA A 440 -36.76 -5.08 -32.48
CA ALA A 440 -37.00 -5.50 -33.86
C ALA A 440 -37.44 -6.97 -33.94
N ASN A 441 -36.81 -7.87 -33.17
CA ASN A 441 -37.20 -9.27 -33.10
C ASN A 441 -38.59 -9.46 -32.48
N GLU A 442 -38.99 -8.64 -31.52
CA GLU A 442 -40.36 -8.65 -30.99
C GLU A 442 -41.36 -8.29 -32.09
N ARG A 443 -41.05 -7.28 -32.91
CA ARG A 443 -41.86 -6.90 -34.07
C ARG A 443 -41.92 -8.00 -35.13
N PHE A 444 -40.80 -8.61 -35.48
CA PHE A 444 -40.75 -9.71 -36.45
C PHE A 444 -41.56 -10.92 -35.97
N ARG A 445 -41.46 -11.29 -34.69
CA ARG A 445 -42.28 -12.37 -34.11
C ARG A 445 -43.77 -12.06 -34.16
N ALA A 446 -44.18 -10.81 -33.94
CA ALA A 446 -45.58 -10.42 -34.03
C ALA A 446 -46.08 -10.50 -35.49
N LEU A 447 -45.27 -10.06 -36.45
CA LEU A 447 -45.55 -10.15 -37.89
C LEU A 447 -45.72 -11.60 -38.35
N ASP A 448 -44.86 -12.52 -37.90
CA ASP A 448 -44.97 -13.95 -38.20
C ASP A 448 -46.30 -14.55 -37.70
N LEU A 449 -46.86 -13.98 -36.64
CA LEU A 449 -48.16 -14.35 -36.06
C LEU A 449 -49.34 -13.59 -36.69
N GLY A 450 -49.10 -12.69 -37.64
CA GLY A 450 -50.12 -11.83 -38.26
C GLY A 450 -50.69 -10.77 -37.32
N THR A 451 -49.95 -10.39 -36.28
CA THR A 451 -50.34 -9.43 -35.25
C THR A 451 -49.34 -8.27 -35.17
N GLU A 452 -49.70 -7.20 -34.48
CA GLU A 452 -48.78 -6.11 -34.16
C GLU A 452 -48.41 -6.14 -32.67
N PRO A 453 -47.17 -5.78 -32.30
CA PRO A 453 -46.79 -5.66 -30.90
C PRO A 453 -47.68 -4.66 -30.17
N ALA A 454 -47.95 -4.89 -28.88
CA ALA A 454 -48.82 -4.03 -28.08
C ALA A 454 -48.35 -2.56 -28.02
N TRP A 455 -47.06 -2.32 -28.19
CA TRP A 455 -46.46 -0.98 -28.20
C TRP A 455 -46.43 -0.31 -29.58
N TRP A 456 -46.88 -0.97 -30.64
CA TRP A 456 -46.70 -0.49 -32.02
C TRP A 456 -47.47 0.80 -32.34
N ASP A 457 -48.63 0.99 -31.71
CA ASP A 457 -49.46 2.19 -31.84
C ASP A 457 -49.07 3.29 -30.86
N ASP A 458 -48.36 2.93 -29.79
CA ASP A 458 -47.91 3.84 -28.73
C ASP A 458 -46.53 4.46 -29.04
N ALA A 459 -45.80 3.92 -30.02
CA ALA A 459 -44.39 4.20 -30.30
C ALA A 459 -44.13 5.27 -31.35
#